data_AF-A0A5C7RKN5-F1
#
_entry.id   AF-A0A5C7RKN5-F1
#
_cell.length_a   1.000
_cell.length_b   1.000
_cell.length_c   1.000
_cell.angle_alpha   90.00
_cell.angle_beta   90.00
_cell.angle_gamma   90.00
#
_symmetry.space_group_name_H-M   'P 1'
#
loop_
_entity.id
_entity.type
_entity.pdbx_description
1 polymer ?
#
loop_
_entity_poly.entity_id
_entity_poly.type
_entity_poly.pdbx_seq_one_letter_code
_entity_poly.pdbx_strand_id
1 'polypeptide(L)'
;MLQIDPAQVMRWSDADVATRWVHLFPPHDGSDEAHHRKRLHLLSNAERLQTIRHRLGSLSWFMRCLAEPIARHTNREDGCTGRFWGGRFKAQMLCDEQSLLTAMTYVDLNPIRAGIARSLDESRHTAIKRRLACVKRDRNLLSQRIKPVAGSIDGEAGITTADYILMPGASWVGCWRHVSV
;
A
#
# COMPACT_ATOMS: atom_id res chain seq x y z
N MET A 1 3.90 -3.66 -1.04
CA MET A 1 3.10 -4.66 -0.34
C MET A 1 2.46 -4.02 0.87
N LEU A 2 1.25 -4.43 1.22
CA LEU A 2 0.54 -3.93 2.39
C LEU A 2 0.71 -4.93 3.53
N GLN A 3 1.13 -4.44 4.68
CA GLN A 3 1.15 -5.22 5.93
C GLN A 3 -0.03 -4.79 6.78
N ILE A 4 -0.71 -5.75 7.39
CA ILE A 4 -1.87 -5.51 8.25
C ILE A 4 -1.67 -6.33 9.51
N ASP A 5 -1.77 -5.66 10.66
CA ASP A 5 -1.87 -6.31 11.97
C ASP A 5 -3.21 -5.92 12.62
N PRO A 6 -4.27 -6.74 12.45
CA PRO A 6 -5.56 -6.47 13.08
C PRO A 6 -5.47 -6.45 14.61
N ALA A 7 -4.53 -7.19 15.22
CA ALA A 7 -4.36 -7.22 16.67
C ALA A 7 -3.73 -5.92 17.19
N GLN A 8 -2.95 -5.20 16.38
CA GLN A 8 -2.45 -3.87 16.75
C GLN A 8 -3.59 -2.90 17.04
N VAL A 9 -4.63 -2.90 16.19
CA VAL A 9 -5.77 -1.98 16.33
C VAL A 9 -6.58 -2.28 17.59
N MET A 10 -6.63 -3.54 18.03
CA MET A 10 -7.29 -3.93 19.28
C MET A 10 -6.55 -3.43 20.53
N ARG A 11 -5.25 -3.16 20.42
CA ARG A 11 -4.43 -2.64 21.54
C ARG A 11 -4.52 -1.12 21.72
N TRP A 12 -5.10 -0.39 20.75
CA TRP A 12 -5.21 1.06 20.84
C TRP A 12 -6.20 1.50 21.92
N SER A 13 -5.94 2.64 22.56
CA SER A 13 -6.94 3.26 23.43
C SER A 13 -8.15 3.76 22.61
N ASP A 14 -9.28 3.98 23.27
CA ASP A 14 -10.46 4.58 22.64
C ASP A 14 -10.16 5.99 22.09
N ALA A 15 -9.33 6.77 22.80
CA ALA A 15 -8.83 8.06 22.36
C ALA A 15 -7.98 7.95 21.08
N ASP A 16 -7.14 6.92 20.97
CA ASP A 16 -6.32 6.63 19.80
C ASP A 16 -7.15 6.29 18.57
N VAL A 17 -8.19 5.46 18.75
CA VAL A 17 -9.12 5.06 17.71
C VAL A 17 -9.88 6.28 17.19
N ALA A 18 -10.44 7.10 18.10
CA ALA A 18 -11.17 8.30 17.74
C ALA A 18 -10.27 9.31 17.00
N THR A 19 -9.05 9.54 17.50
CA THR A 19 -8.09 10.47 16.91
C THR A 19 -7.71 10.04 15.49
N ARG A 20 -7.33 8.77 15.30
CA ARG A 20 -6.98 8.23 13.97
C ARG A 20 -8.15 8.30 13.00
N TRP A 21 -9.36 7.99 13.46
CA TRP A 21 -10.55 8.08 12.62
C TRP A 21 -10.85 9.51 12.16
N VAL A 22 -10.73 10.49 13.05
CA VAL A 22 -10.95 11.90 12.69
C VAL A 22 -9.88 12.41 11.73
N HIS A 23 -8.62 11.96 11.86
CA HIS A 23 -7.58 12.29 10.87
C HIS A 23 -7.86 11.69 9.48
N LEU A 24 -8.36 10.46 9.41
CA LEU A 24 -8.72 9.83 8.13
C LEU A 24 -9.98 10.42 7.50
N PHE A 25 -10.93 10.83 8.34
CA PHE A 25 -12.20 11.41 7.92
C PHE A 25 -12.39 12.73 8.65
N PRO A 26 -11.71 13.82 8.22
CA PRO A 26 -11.83 15.11 8.86
C PRO A 26 -13.26 15.68 8.71
N PRO A 27 -13.70 16.57 9.61
CA PRO A 27 -14.90 17.38 9.39
C PRO A 27 -14.74 18.28 8.15
N HIS A 28 -15.85 18.68 7.54
CA HIS A 28 -15.82 19.44 6.28
C HIS A 28 -15.15 20.81 6.41
N ASP A 29 -15.40 21.52 7.52
CA ASP A 29 -14.81 22.84 7.78
C ASP A 29 -13.32 22.78 8.18
N GLY A 30 -12.79 21.58 8.46
CA GLY A 30 -11.38 21.34 8.78
C GLY A 30 -10.86 22.00 10.06
N SER A 31 -11.69 22.70 10.83
CA SER A 31 -11.26 23.46 12.01
C SER A 31 -10.86 22.55 13.17
N ASP A 32 -9.90 23.00 14.00
CA ASP A 32 -9.49 22.26 15.20
C ASP A 32 -10.66 22.00 16.16
N GLU A 33 -11.56 22.97 16.27
CA GLU A 33 -12.78 22.87 17.08
C GLU A 33 -13.73 21.79 16.54
N ALA A 34 -13.94 21.70 15.22
CA ALA A 34 -14.75 20.63 14.64
C ALA A 34 -14.07 19.25 14.77
N HIS A 35 -12.75 19.18 14.68
CA HIS A 35 -12.00 17.95 14.95
C HIS A 35 -12.20 17.50 16.40
N HIS A 36 -12.07 18.43 17.35
CA HIS A 36 -12.27 18.18 18.76
C HIS A 36 -13.69 17.70 19.05
N ARG A 37 -14.70 18.42 18.56
CA ARG A 37 -16.12 18.06 18.72
C ARG A 37 -16.44 16.69 18.15
N LYS A 38 -15.96 16.38 16.95
CA LYS A 38 -16.16 15.06 16.31
C LYS A 38 -15.51 13.95 17.14
N ARG A 39 -14.30 14.18 17.65
CA ARG A 39 -13.60 13.23 18.53
C ARG A 39 -14.37 12.99 19.82
N LEU A 40 -14.83 14.05 20.50
CA LEU A 40 -15.64 13.92 21.72
C LEU A 40 -16.94 13.15 21.47
N HIS A 41 -17.61 13.45 20.36
CA HIS A 41 -18.82 12.73 19.97
C HIS A 41 -18.57 11.22 19.79
N LEU A 42 -17.47 10.84 19.12
CA LEU A 42 -17.09 9.42 18.99
C LEU A 42 -16.78 8.76 20.34
N LEU A 43 -16.11 9.47 21.25
CA LEU A 43 -15.80 8.96 22.60
C LEU A 43 -17.05 8.81 23.46
N SER A 44 -18.09 9.61 23.23
CA SER A 44 -19.38 9.47 23.92
C SER A 44 -20.23 8.30 23.40
N ASN A 45 -19.82 7.63 22.32
CA ASN A 45 -20.57 6.53 21.70
C ASN A 45 -19.71 5.26 21.55
N ALA A 46 -19.72 4.42 22.59
CA ALA A 46 -18.91 3.21 22.66
C ALA A 46 -19.20 2.20 21.53
N GLU A 47 -20.47 2.02 21.15
CA GLU A 47 -20.87 1.09 20.08
C GLU A 47 -20.30 1.55 18.73
N ARG A 48 -20.42 2.84 18.43
CA ARG A 48 -19.87 3.44 17.23
C ARG A 48 -18.36 3.32 17.20
N LEU A 49 -17.71 3.54 18.34
CA LEU A 49 -16.26 3.46 18.47
C LEU A 49 -15.73 2.04 18.24
N GLN A 50 -16.43 1.01 18.75
CA GLN A 50 -16.08 -0.39 18.48
C GLN A 50 -16.21 -0.73 16.99
N THR A 51 -17.28 -0.26 16.34
CA THR A 51 -17.43 -0.42 14.89
C THR A 51 -16.27 0.23 14.13
N ILE A 52 -15.83 1.41 14.57
CA ILE A 52 -14.70 2.13 13.98
C ILE A 52 -13.39 1.36 14.22
N ARG A 53 -13.17 0.81 15.41
CA ARG A 53 -12.00 -0.01 15.72
C ARG A 53 -11.88 -1.20 14.77
N HIS A 54 -12.96 -1.97 14.58
CA HIS A 54 -12.96 -3.07 13.61
C HIS A 54 -12.68 -2.60 12.17
N ARG A 55 -13.24 -1.44 11.78
CA ARG A 55 -13.02 -0.84 10.46
C ARG A 55 -11.57 -0.43 10.23
N LEU A 56 -10.90 0.12 11.24
CA LEU A 56 -9.49 0.52 11.15
C LEU A 56 -8.55 -0.69 11.00
N GLY A 57 -8.95 -1.87 11.48
CA GLY A 57 -8.22 -3.13 11.30
C GLY A 57 -8.63 -3.94 10.06
N SER A 58 -9.52 -3.44 9.21
CA SER A 58 -10.10 -4.21 8.11
C SER A 58 -9.50 -3.84 6.75
N LEU A 59 -8.89 -4.82 6.08
CA LEU A 59 -8.42 -4.67 4.69
C LEU A 59 -9.55 -4.26 3.75
N SER A 60 -10.72 -4.89 3.87
CA SER A 60 -11.86 -4.58 3.01
C SER A 60 -12.31 -3.13 3.18
N TRP A 61 -12.24 -2.59 4.40
CA TRP A 61 -12.57 -1.21 4.66
C TRP A 61 -11.51 -0.25 4.11
N PHE A 62 -10.23 -0.58 4.28
CA PHE A 62 -9.13 0.15 3.65
C PHE A 62 -9.30 0.21 2.13
N MET A 63 -9.51 -0.93 1.47
CA MET A 63 -9.69 -1.00 0.02
C MET A 63 -10.90 -0.21 -0.46
N ARG A 64 -11.99 -0.20 0.31
CA ARG A 64 -13.15 0.64 -0.01
C ARG A 64 -12.81 2.13 0.06
N CYS A 65 -12.11 2.56 1.11
CA CYS A 65 -11.72 3.96 1.29
C CYS A 65 -10.69 4.42 0.24
N LEU A 66 -9.88 3.50 -0.29
CA LEU A 66 -8.95 3.75 -1.38
C LEU A 66 -9.67 3.82 -2.74
N ALA A 67 -10.51 2.83 -3.03
CA ALA A 67 -11.08 2.64 -4.36
C ALA A 67 -12.21 3.62 -4.70
N GLU A 68 -13.06 3.97 -3.73
CA GLU A 68 -14.25 4.82 -3.96
C GLU A 68 -13.89 6.25 -4.38
N PRO A 69 -12.95 6.96 -3.73
CA PRO A 69 -12.58 8.31 -4.13
C PRO A 69 -11.97 8.34 -5.54
N ILE A 70 -11.11 7.36 -5.87
CA ILE A 70 -10.49 7.24 -7.19
C ILE A 70 -11.57 7.01 -8.26
N ALA A 71 -12.45 6.01 -8.05
CA ALA A 71 -13.52 5.71 -8.99
C ALA A 71 -14.43 6.92 -9.22
N ARG A 72 -14.81 7.63 -8.15
CA ARG A 72 -15.63 8.83 -8.26
C ARG A 72 -14.91 9.97 -8.96
N HIS A 73 -13.61 10.15 -8.72
CA HIS A 73 -12.82 11.19 -9.37
C HIS A 73 -12.71 10.94 -10.87
N THR A 74 -12.31 9.74 -11.28
CA THR A 74 -12.14 9.40 -12.69
C THR A 74 -13.48 9.42 -13.44
N ASN A 75 -14.56 8.90 -12.84
CA ASN A 75 -15.90 9.00 -13.46
C ASN A 75 -16.33 10.46 -13.69
N ARG A 76 -16.00 11.39 -12.77
CA ARG A 76 -16.27 12.82 -12.96
C ARG A 76 -15.42 13.43 -14.07
N GLU A 77 -14.14 13.05 -14.15
CA GLU A 77 -13.22 13.52 -15.20
C GLU A 77 -13.68 13.08 -16.60
N ASP A 78 -14.17 11.84 -16.71
CA ASP A 78 -14.65 11.26 -17.98
C ASP A 78 -16.13 11.59 -18.27
N GLY A 79 -16.81 12.34 -17.39
CA GLY A 79 -18.23 12.68 -17.53
C GLY A 79 -19.16 11.46 -17.55
N CYS A 80 -18.73 10.32 -17.01
CA CYS A 80 -19.47 9.06 -17.05
C CYS A 80 -19.98 8.64 -15.66
N THR A 81 -20.88 7.66 -15.65
CA THR A 81 -21.40 7.05 -14.41
C THR A 81 -21.25 5.53 -14.51
N GLY A 82 -21.19 4.85 -13.36
CA GLY A 82 -21.08 3.40 -13.31
C GLY A 82 -19.86 2.91 -12.53
N ARG A 83 -19.53 1.64 -12.73
CA ARG A 83 -18.41 0.98 -12.03
C ARG A 83 -17.09 1.27 -12.74
N PHE A 84 -16.18 1.91 -12.04
CA PHE A 84 -14.81 2.11 -12.50
C PHE A 84 -13.97 0.83 -12.39
N TRP A 85 -14.09 0.10 -11.27
CA TRP A 85 -13.34 -1.13 -11.02
C TRP A 85 -14.15 -2.40 -11.34
N GLY A 86 -13.46 -3.44 -11.80
CA GLY A 86 -14.02 -4.77 -12.00
C GLY A 86 -14.26 -5.51 -10.68
N GLY A 87 -15.49 -5.47 -10.16
CA GLY A 87 -15.93 -6.36 -9.07
C GLY A 87 -15.17 -6.22 -7.74
N ARG A 88 -14.82 -7.36 -7.12
CA ARG A 88 -14.17 -7.43 -5.80
C ARG A 88 -12.64 -7.41 -5.96
N PHE A 89 -11.94 -6.85 -4.98
CA PHE A 89 -10.47 -6.94 -4.93
C PHE A 89 -10.03 -8.37 -4.56
N LYS A 90 -8.86 -8.78 -5.05
CA LYS A 90 -8.17 -10.01 -4.63
C LYS A 90 -7.04 -9.64 -3.67
N ALA A 91 -6.94 -10.36 -2.57
CA ALA A 91 -5.81 -10.26 -1.64
C ALA A 91 -5.23 -11.66 -1.42
N GLN A 92 -3.90 -11.77 -1.53
CA GLN A 92 -3.16 -13.01 -1.32
C GLN A 92 -2.11 -12.77 -0.24
N MET A 93 -2.03 -13.69 0.72
CA MET A 93 -0.97 -13.67 1.73
C MET A 93 0.36 -14.09 1.10
N LEU A 94 1.42 -13.36 1.44
CA LEU A 94 2.79 -13.66 1.05
C LEU A 94 3.47 -14.20 2.32
N CYS A 95 3.51 -15.52 2.46
CA CYS A 95 3.94 -16.18 3.70
C CYS A 95 5.45 -16.48 3.74
N ASP A 96 6.15 -16.25 2.64
CA ASP A 96 7.57 -16.54 2.48
C ASP A 96 8.28 -15.44 1.67
N GLU A 97 9.60 -15.40 1.80
CA GLU A 97 10.44 -14.40 1.15
C GLU A 97 10.37 -14.47 -0.38
N GLN A 98 10.31 -15.67 -0.95
CA GLN A 98 10.28 -15.85 -2.41
C GLN A 98 8.99 -15.29 -3.00
N SER A 99 7.84 -15.56 -2.37
CA SER A 99 6.54 -14.98 -2.72
C SER A 99 6.56 -13.45 -2.62
N LEU A 100 7.19 -12.90 -1.58
CA LEU A 100 7.36 -11.45 -1.42
C LEU A 100 8.19 -10.84 -2.56
N LEU A 101 9.37 -11.40 -2.83
CA LEU A 101 10.28 -10.92 -3.88
C LEU A 101 9.66 -11.04 -5.28
N THR A 102 8.93 -12.12 -5.53
CA THR A 102 8.17 -12.32 -6.78
C THR A 102 7.13 -11.23 -6.97
N ALA A 103 6.33 -10.96 -5.92
CA ALA A 103 5.31 -9.92 -5.97
C ALA A 103 5.91 -8.50 -6.13
N MET A 104 7.03 -8.22 -5.46
CA MET A 104 7.76 -6.95 -5.60
C MET A 104 8.28 -6.75 -7.04
N THR A 105 8.93 -7.78 -7.58
CA THR A 105 9.47 -7.78 -8.94
C THR A 105 8.36 -7.64 -9.98
N TYR A 106 7.22 -8.33 -9.78
CA TYR A 106 6.04 -8.20 -10.64
C TYR A 106 5.57 -6.75 -10.74
N VAL A 107 5.40 -6.06 -9.60
CA VAL A 107 4.96 -4.66 -9.57
C VAL A 107 5.97 -3.74 -10.25
N ASP A 108 7.26 -3.93 -9.99
CA ASP A 108 8.32 -3.11 -10.59
C ASP A 108 8.42 -3.30 -12.13
N LEU A 109 8.06 -4.47 -12.65
CA LEU A 109 8.02 -4.79 -14.08
C LEU A 109 6.71 -4.41 -14.77
N ASN A 110 5.63 -4.14 -14.04
CA ASN A 110 4.32 -3.85 -14.63
C ASN A 110 4.32 -2.69 -15.64
N PRO A 111 5.01 -1.54 -15.40
CA PRO A 111 5.06 -0.48 -16.40
C PRO A 111 5.73 -0.91 -17.70
N ILE A 112 6.72 -1.81 -17.64
CA ILE A 112 7.36 -2.36 -18.84
C ILE A 112 6.40 -3.29 -19.57
N ARG A 113 5.71 -4.16 -18.83
CA ARG A 113 4.69 -5.07 -19.37
C ARG A 113 3.53 -4.34 -20.03
N ALA A 114 3.14 -3.19 -19.48
CA ALA A 114 2.09 -2.34 -20.02
C ALA A 114 2.57 -1.46 -21.20
N GLY A 115 3.85 -1.51 -21.58
CA GLY A 115 4.41 -0.66 -22.63
C GLY A 115 4.57 0.81 -22.24
N ILE A 116 4.43 1.14 -20.95
CA ILE A 116 4.54 2.51 -20.41
C ILE A 116 6.01 2.91 -20.21
N ALA A 117 6.90 1.94 -20.02
CA ALA A 117 8.35 2.14 -19.82
C ALA A 117 9.15 1.10 -20.62
N ARG A 118 10.35 1.44 -21.07
CA ARG A 118 11.27 0.49 -21.74
C ARG A 118 12.28 -0.14 -20.79
N SER A 119 12.46 0.45 -19.61
CA SER A 119 13.43 0.02 -18.61
C SER A 119 12.96 0.36 -17.19
N LEU A 120 13.60 -0.27 -16.20
CA LEU A 120 13.24 -0.11 -14.78
C LEU A 120 13.46 1.32 -14.26
N ASP A 121 14.41 2.07 -14.83
CA ASP A 121 14.69 3.47 -14.49
C ASP A 121 13.68 4.44 -15.11
N GLU A 122 13.05 4.08 -16.24
CA GLU A 122 11.96 4.84 -16.85
C GLU A 122 10.64 4.74 -16.04
N SER A 123 10.41 3.63 -15.32
CA SER A 123 9.22 3.36 -14.50
C SER A 123 9.01 4.37 -13.34
N ARG A 124 8.33 5.50 -13.61
CA ARG A 124 8.24 6.66 -12.69
C ARG A 124 7.67 6.37 -11.31
N HIS A 125 6.67 5.50 -11.21
CA HIS A 125 5.89 5.30 -10.00
C HIS A 125 6.15 3.93 -9.35
N THR A 126 7.40 3.44 -9.43
CA THR A 126 7.78 2.12 -8.88
C THR A 126 8.87 2.22 -7.80
N ALA A 127 8.96 1.16 -7.01
CA ALA A 127 9.86 1.03 -5.89
C ALA A 127 11.33 0.89 -6.37
N ILE A 128 11.53 0.18 -7.48
CA ILE A 128 12.86 -0.01 -8.08
C ILE A 128 13.49 1.29 -8.57
N LYS A 129 12.71 2.19 -9.17
CA LYS A 129 13.24 3.49 -9.61
C LYS A 129 13.80 4.30 -8.44
N ARG A 130 13.09 4.31 -7.31
CA ARG A 130 13.56 4.98 -6.10
C ARG A 130 14.86 4.35 -5.59
N ARG A 131 14.97 3.02 -5.61
CA ARG A 131 16.20 2.31 -5.21
C ARG A 131 17.37 2.66 -6.12
N LEU A 132 17.18 2.62 -7.44
CA LEU A 132 18.19 3.00 -8.42
C LEU A 132 18.67 4.44 -8.19
N ALA A 133 17.75 5.36 -7.90
CA ALA A 133 18.12 6.75 -7.58
C ALA A 133 18.93 6.86 -6.28
N CYS A 134 18.58 6.11 -5.23
CA CYS A 134 19.37 6.07 -3.99
C CYS A 134 20.76 5.46 -4.21
N VAL A 135 20.85 4.33 -4.92
CA VAL A 135 22.13 3.67 -5.24
C VAL A 135 23.05 4.55 -6.09
N LYS A 136 22.48 5.35 -7.00
CA LYS A 136 23.26 6.35 -7.76
C LYS A 136 23.89 7.42 -6.85
N ARG A 137 23.28 7.73 -5.70
CA ARG A 137 23.81 8.70 -4.72
C ARG A 137 24.77 8.06 -3.72
N ASP A 138 24.47 6.84 -3.28
CA ASP A 138 25.31 6.08 -2.36
C ASP A 138 25.40 4.61 -2.81
N ARG A 139 26.56 4.25 -3.35
CA ARG A 139 26.83 2.88 -3.82
C ARG A 139 26.91 1.87 -2.69
N ASN A 140 27.16 2.27 -1.44
CA ASN A 140 27.19 1.34 -0.31
C ASN A 140 25.81 0.70 -0.06
N LEU A 141 24.73 1.29 -0.57
CA LEU A 141 23.39 0.69 -0.50
C LEU A 141 23.29 -0.63 -1.27
N LEU A 142 24.17 -0.89 -2.25
CA LEU A 142 24.17 -2.14 -3.02
C LEU A 142 24.41 -3.38 -2.14
N SER A 143 25.29 -3.27 -1.13
CA SER A 143 25.59 -4.36 -0.20
C SER A 143 24.61 -4.45 0.97
N GLN A 144 23.72 -3.46 1.12
CA GLN A 144 22.69 -3.49 2.16
C GLN A 144 21.50 -4.34 1.73
N ARG A 145 20.87 -4.99 2.72
CA ARG A 145 19.61 -5.71 2.53
C ARG A 145 18.51 -4.78 2.02
N ILE A 146 17.62 -5.34 1.22
CA ILE A 146 16.51 -4.57 0.68
C ILE A 146 15.57 -4.13 1.81
N LYS A 147 15.38 -2.82 1.91
CA LYS A 147 14.49 -2.20 2.90
C LYS A 147 13.14 -1.84 2.29
N PRO A 148 12.07 -1.75 3.10
CA PRO A 148 10.78 -1.23 2.66
C PRO A 148 10.90 0.19 2.09
N VAL A 149 10.06 0.53 1.12
CA VAL A 149 9.96 1.91 0.60
C VAL A 149 9.30 2.83 1.62
N ALA A 150 8.31 2.29 2.34
CA ALA A 150 7.55 2.96 3.37
C ALA A 150 7.13 1.91 4.40
N GLY A 151 6.98 2.34 5.65
CA GLY A 151 6.72 1.45 6.78
C GLY A 151 7.95 0.73 7.30
N SER A 152 7.77 -0.03 8.37
CA SER A 152 8.74 -0.96 8.94
C SER A 152 8.21 -2.36 8.73
N ILE A 153 9.02 -3.27 8.18
CA ILE A 153 8.73 -4.70 8.21
C ILE A 153 9.72 -5.28 9.20
N ASP A 154 9.26 -6.05 10.17
CA ASP A 154 10.12 -6.74 11.15
C ASP A 154 10.95 -7.89 10.53
N GLY A 155 11.08 -7.90 9.20
CA GLY A 155 11.89 -8.79 8.40
C GLY A 155 12.44 -8.04 7.20
N GLU A 156 13.73 -7.74 7.21
CA GLU A 156 14.45 -7.38 5.98
C GLU A 156 14.49 -8.63 5.10
N ALA A 157 14.19 -8.50 3.80
CA ALA A 157 14.44 -9.63 2.91
C ALA A 157 15.95 -9.94 2.97
N GLY A 158 16.29 -11.22 3.03
CA GLY A 158 17.66 -11.71 3.16
C GLY A 158 18.57 -11.36 1.99
N ILE A 159 18.01 -10.85 0.88
CA ILE A 159 18.76 -10.45 -0.30
C ILE A 159 19.29 -9.02 -0.24
N THR A 160 20.42 -8.79 -0.89
CA THR A 160 20.98 -7.44 -1.03
C THR A 160 20.23 -6.63 -2.08
N THR A 161 20.38 -5.30 -2.03
CA THR A 161 19.84 -4.41 -3.06
C THR A 161 20.45 -4.70 -4.43
N ALA A 162 21.73 -5.07 -4.49
CA ALA A 162 22.38 -5.49 -5.73
C ALA A 162 21.71 -6.74 -6.33
N ASP A 163 21.54 -7.79 -5.52
CA ASP A 163 20.92 -9.04 -5.96
C ASP A 163 19.49 -8.79 -6.45
N TYR A 164 18.70 -7.98 -5.73
CA TYR A 164 17.35 -7.62 -6.15
C TYR A 164 17.31 -6.89 -7.49
N ILE A 165 18.22 -5.93 -7.73
CA ILE A 165 18.24 -5.15 -8.97
C ILE A 165 18.62 -6.03 -10.17
N LEU A 166 19.48 -7.02 -9.97
CA LEU A 166 19.95 -7.94 -11.00
C LEU A 166 19.01 -9.14 -11.22
N MET A 167 18.20 -9.50 -10.21
CA MET A 167 17.23 -10.60 -10.24
C MET A 167 16.28 -10.61 -11.46
N PRO A 168 15.72 -9.48 -11.94
CA PRO A 168 14.77 -9.47 -13.06
C PRO A 168 15.38 -9.88 -14.40
N GLY A 169 16.72 -9.85 -14.54
CA GLY A 169 17.42 -10.08 -15.80
C GLY A 169 17.79 -11.53 -16.11
N ALA A 170 17.87 -12.42 -15.12
CA ALA A 170 18.54 -13.73 -15.30
C ALA A 170 17.65 -14.98 -15.18
N SER A 171 16.55 -14.95 -14.41
CA SER A 171 15.83 -16.20 -14.06
C SER A 171 14.32 -16.18 -14.26
N TRP A 172 13.66 -15.03 -14.33
CA TRP A 172 12.20 -14.98 -14.28
C TRP A 172 11.51 -15.01 -15.65
N VAL A 173 12.21 -14.64 -16.73
CA VAL A 173 11.65 -14.60 -18.11
C VAL A 173 11.04 -15.96 -18.53
N GLY A 174 11.53 -17.07 -18.01
CA GLY A 174 11.00 -18.43 -18.27
C GLY A 174 9.85 -18.90 -17.37
N CYS A 175 9.64 -18.30 -16.19
CA CYS A 175 8.67 -18.78 -15.19
C CYS A 175 7.30 -18.07 -15.29
N TRP A 176 7.16 -17.06 -16.15
CA TRP A 176 5.95 -16.22 -16.26
C TRP A 176 4.71 -16.91 -16.82
N ARG A 177 4.79 -18.15 -17.34
CA ARG A 177 3.63 -18.86 -17.92
C ARG A 177 2.62 -19.37 -16.88
N HIS A 178 2.92 -19.31 -15.58
CA HIS A 178 2.07 -19.92 -14.55
C HIS A 178 1.55 -18.98 -13.45
N VAL A 179 1.86 -17.69 -13.49
CA VAL A 179 1.28 -16.72 -12.55
C VAL A 179 0.12 -15.99 -13.22
N SER A 180 -1.00 -16.70 -13.36
CA SER A 180 -2.31 -16.09 -13.62
C SER A 180 -2.87 -15.61 -12.28
N VAL A 181 -3.05 -14.29 -12.14
CA VAL A 181 -3.78 -13.68 -11.01
C VAL A 181 -5.27 -13.88 -11.22
#